data_AF-A0A7S3ETN1-F1
#
_entry.id   AF-A0A7S3ETN1-F1
#
_cell.length_a   1.000
_cell.length_b   1.000
_cell.length_c   1.000
_cell.angle_alpha   90.00
_cell.angle_beta   90.00
_cell.angle_gamma   90.00
#
_symmetry.space_group_name_H-M   'P 1'
#
loop_
_entity.id
_entity.type
_entity.pdbx_description
1 polymer ?
#
loop_
_entity_poly.entity_id
_entity_poly.type
_entity_poly.pdbx_seq_one_letter_code
_entity_poly.pdbx_strand_id
1 'polypeptide(L)'
;AALIKCYGSPALALRAAQSNPQILNPAYTFCNTMLESKRLLMLKMGADEALEVMQLNPAVLQCGPSLEDLGAGEIKGFAQVRSFGNTLVLPQLRPALVGIVLAAVGLAVASQAADAPPAELVAMVDVLRPLLGGVLGASFLFTAYAAARSS
;
A
#
# COMPACT_ATOMS: atom_id res chain seq x y z
N ALA A 1 20.22 -15.27 -1.48
CA ALA A 1 19.88 -16.26 -2.54
C ALA A 1 18.42 -16.17 -3.00
N ALA A 2 17.43 -16.20 -2.10
CA ALA A 2 16.01 -16.18 -2.50
C ALA A 2 15.58 -14.92 -3.27
N LEU A 3 16.02 -13.71 -2.87
CA LEU A 3 15.73 -12.49 -3.64
C LEU A 3 16.23 -12.55 -5.08
N ILE A 4 17.44 -13.09 -5.31
CA ILE A 4 17.99 -13.25 -6.66
C ILE A 4 17.11 -14.23 -7.47
N LYS A 5 16.63 -15.32 -6.85
CA LYS A 5 15.67 -16.23 -7.48
C LYS A 5 14.33 -15.55 -7.77
N CYS A 6 13.91 -14.60 -6.93
CA CYS A 6 12.67 -13.86 -7.15
C CYS A 6 12.78 -12.88 -8.33
N TYR A 7 13.85 -12.08 -8.37
CA TYR A 7 14.01 -11.01 -9.36
C TYR A 7 14.78 -11.39 -10.62
N GLY A 8 15.40 -12.58 -10.67
CA GLY A 8 16.13 -13.08 -11.83
C GLY A 8 17.52 -12.49 -12.05
N SER A 9 17.88 -11.41 -11.35
CA SER A 9 19.23 -10.83 -11.39
C SER A 9 19.68 -10.26 -10.05
N PRO A 10 21.00 -10.26 -9.76
CA PRO A 10 21.54 -9.61 -8.57
C PRO A 10 21.25 -8.11 -8.51
N ALA A 11 21.27 -7.43 -9.66
CA ALA A 11 21.01 -5.99 -9.74
C ALA A 11 19.58 -5.62 -9.32
N LEU A 12 18.58 -6.35 -9.81
CA LEU A 12 17.18 -6.12 -9.44
C LEU A 12 16.92 -6.50 -7.97
N ALA A 13 17.51 -7.59 -7.50
CA ALA A 13 17.43 -7.97 -6.08
C ALA A 13 18.02 -6.90 -5.15
N LEU A 14 19.15 -6.29 -5.53
CA LEU A 14 19.78 -5.20 -4.78
C LEU A 14 18.87 -3.97 -4.74
N ARG A 15 18.29 -3.57 -5.89
CA ARG A 15 17.35 -2.44 -5.96
C ARG A 15 16.11 -2.65 -5.09
N ALA A 16 15.58 -3.87 -5.06
CA ALA A 16 14.46 -4.23 -4.19
C ALA A 16 14.83 -4.11 -2.70
N ALA A 17 16.02 -4.59 -2.31
CA ALA A 17 16.49 -4.47 -0.93
C ALA A 17 16.75 -3.03 -0.50
N GLN A 18 17.25 -2.18 -1.41
CA GLN A 18 17.46 -0.75 -1.13
C GLN A 18 16.14 0.01 -0.98
N SER A 19 15.14 -0.30 -1.81
CA SER A 19 13.82 0.36 -1.76
C SER A 19 12.96 -0.12 -0.59
N ASN A 20 13.17 -1.35 -0.11
CA ASN A 20 12.50 -1.88 1.07
C ASN A 20 13.43 -2.75 1.94
N PRO A 21 14.24 -2.15 2.82
CA PRO A 21 15.20 -2.89 3.65
C PRO A 21 14.57 -3.94 4.57
N GLN A 22 13.26 -3.81 4.89
CA GLN A 22 12.55 -4.79 5.71
C GLN A 22 12.52 -6.20 5.09
N ILE A 23 12.67 -6.33 3.76
CA ILE A 23 12.74 -7.66 3.11
C ILE A 23 14.01 -8.44 3.46
N LEU A 24 15.00 -7.78 4.07
CA LEU A 24 16.21 -8.43 4.59
C LEU A 24 16.04 -8.89 6.03
N ASN A 25 15.00 -8.44 6.74
CA ASN A 25 14.83 -8.73 8.15
C ASN A 25 14.31 -10.17 8.33
N PRO A 26 15.07 -11.07 8.95
CA PRO A 26 14.68 -12.46 9.15
C PRO A 26 13.47 -12.63 10.08
N ALA A 27 13.13 -11.63 10.91
CA ALA A 27 11.92 -11.66 11.72
C ALA A 27 10.63 -11.54 10.89
N TYR A 28 10.73 -11.01 9.67
CA TYR A 28 9.58 -10.73 8.81
C TYR A 28 9.65 -11.42 7.44
N THR A 29 10.78 -12.07 7.12
CA THR A 29 11.02 -12.60 5.78
C THR A 29 11.74 -13.94 5.82
N PHE A 30 11.18 -14.94 5.14
CA PHE A 30 11.76 -16.28 4.97
C PHE A 30 11.82 -16.66 3.50
N CYS A 31 12.85 -17.43 3.12
CA CYS A 31 13.08 -17.85 1.75
C CYS A 31 11.88 -18.57 1.12
N ASN A 32 11.28 -19.51 1.85
CA ASN A 32 10.16 -20.31 1.35
C ASN A 32 8.94 -19.43 1.07
N THR A 33 8.61 -18.53 2.00
CA THR A 33 7.50 -17.57 1.86
C THR A 33 7.70 -16.61 0.70
N MET A 34 8.93 -16.15 0.45
CA MET A 34 9.24 -15.30 -0.72
C MET A 34 9.05 -16.01 -2.05
N LEU A 35 9.55 -17.24 -2.16
CA LEU A 35 9.41 -18.02 -3.38
C LEU A 35 7.95 -18.35 -3.66
N GLU A 36 7.19 -18.67 -2.61
CA GLU A 36 5.75 -18.94 -2.73
C GLU A 36 4.97 -17.68 -3.12
N SER A 37 5.27 -16.53 -2.50
CA SER A 37 4.66 -15.25 -2.88
C SER A 37 4.88 -14.94 -4.35
N LYS A 38 6.11 -15.11 -4.85
CA LYS A 38 6.41 -14.94 -6.28
C LYS A 38 5.57 -15.90 -7.14
N ARG A 39 5.49 -17.18 -6.77
CA ARG A 39 4.72 -18.17 -7.52
C ARG A 39 3.25 -17.78 -7.64
N LEU A 40 2.64 -17.34 -6.54
CA LEU A 40 1.25 -16.89 -6.48
C LEU A 40 1.03 -15.61 -7.31
N LEU A 41 1.95 -14.65 -7.26
CA LEU A 41 1.89 -13.45 -8.10
C LEU A 41 1.91 -13.83 -9.58
N MET A 42 2.86 -14.68 -9.99
CA MET A 42 2.96 -15.13 -11.39
C MET A 42 1.69 -15.86 -11.84
N LEU A 43 1.08 -16.67 -10.98
CA LEU A 43 -0.18 -17.35 -11.28
C LEU A 43 -1.35 -16.38 -11.47
N LYS A 44 -1.40 -15.29 -10.68
CA LYS A 44 -2.51 -14.34 -10.67
C LYS A 44 -2.45 -13.29 -11.79
N MET A 45 -1.24 -12.88 -12.21
CA MET A 45 -1.07 -11.75 -13.13
C MET A 45 -0.04 -11.98 -14.24
N GLY A 46 0.57 -13.15 -14.32
CA GLY A 46 1.64 -13.43 -15.29
C GLY A 46 3.01 -12.95 -14.83
N ALA A 47 4.05 -13.37 -15.54
CA ALA A 47 5.44 -13.19 -15.12
C ALA A 47 5.90 -11.72 -15.13
N ASP A 48 5.62 -11.01 -16.23
CA ASP A 48 6.08 -9.64 -16.42
C ASP A 48 5.41 -8.68 -15.43
N GLU A 49 4.10 -8.83 -15.27
CA GLU A 49 3.32 -7.99 -14.36
C GLU A 49 3.62 -8.29 -12.89
N ALA A 50 3.86 -9.57 -12.54
CA ALA A 50 4.33 -9.93 -11.21
C ALA A 50 5.70 -9.28 -10.91
N LEU A 51 6.60 -9.25 -11.89
CA LEU A 51 7.91 -8.61 -11.75
C LEU A 51 7.79 -7.09 -11.57
N GLU A 52 6.87 -6.44 -12.27
CA GLU A 52 6.57 -5.02 -12.08
C GLU A 52 6.04 -4.75 -10.66
N VAL A 53 5.06 -5.52 -10.21
CA VAL A 53 4.49 -5.40 -8.85
C VAL A 53 5.56 -5.60 -7.77
N MET A 54 6.41 -6.62 -7.92
CA MET A 54 7.52 -6.85 -6.98
C MET A 54 8.49 -5.67 -6.94
N GLN A 55 8.77 -5.03 -8.08
CA GLN A 55 9.65 -3.84 -8.13
C GLN A 55 9.00 -2.60 -7.51
N LEU A 56 7.69 -2.41 -7.72
CA LEU A 56 6.94 -1.30 -7.12
C LEU A 56 6.79 -1.45 -5.60
N ASN A 57 6.57 -2.68 -5.15
CA ASN A 57 6.42 -3.01 -3.73
C ASN A 57 7.06 -4.34 -3.38
N PRO A 58 8.35 -4.35 -2.97
CA PRO A 58 9.01 -5.58 -2.57
C PRO A 58 8.40 -6.27 -1.33
N ALA A 59 7.56 -5.59 -0.55
CA ALA A 59 6.91 -6.18 0.63
C ALA A 59 5.92 -7.30 0.27
N VAL A 60 5.40 -7.34 -0.97
CA VAL A 60 4.52 -8.43 -1.43
C VAL A 60 5.17 -9.81 -1.31
N LEU A 61 6.50 -9.87 -1.31
CA LEU A 61 7.26 -11.11 -1.10
C LEU A 61 7.19 -11.66 0.33
N GLN A 62 6.69 -10.87 1.29
CA GLN A 62 6.53 -11.30 2.69
C GLN A 62 5.13 -11.87 2.96
N CYS A 63 4.17 -11.64 2.06
CA CYS A 63 2.77 -12.01 2.26
C CYS A 63 2.55 -13.54 2.27
N GLY A 64 3.32 -14.29 1.49
CA GLY A 64 3.20 -15.75 1.43
C GLY A 64 1.82 -16.21 0.95
N PRO A 65 1.26 -17.27 1.55
CA PRO A 65 -0.05 -17.81 1.18
C PRO A 65 -1.20 -16.80 1.29
N SER A 66 -1.07 -15.75 2.11
CA SER A 66 -2.12 -14.72 2.24
C SER A 66 -2.41 -13.96 0.93
N LEU A 67 -1.56 -14.08 -0.09
CA LEU A 67 -1.86 -13.55 -1.42
C LEU A 67 -2.97 -14.31 -2.14
N GLU A 68 -3.32 -15.53 -1.71
CA GLU A 68 -4.41 -16.32 -2.30
C GLU A 68 -5.75 -15.59 -2.19
N ASP A 69 -5.98 -14.92 -1.06
CA ASP A 69 -7.21 -14.19 -0.76
C ASP A 69 -7.34 -12.86 -1.51
N LEU A 70 -6.23 -12.32 -2.02
CA LEU A 70 -6.19 -11.03 -2.69
C LEU A 70 -6.30 -11.16 -4.22
N GLY A 71 -7.12 -10.32 -4.82
CA GLY A 71 -7.22 -10.16 -6.27
C GLY A 71 -6.01 -9.47 -6.88
N ALA A 72 -5.68 -9.80 -8.14
CA ALA A 72 -4.56 -9.20 -8.85
C ALA A 72 -4.62 -7.65 -8.91
N GLY A 73 -5.83 -7.08 -9.03
CA GLY A 73 -6.03 -5.64 -9.02
C GLY A 73 -5.70 -4.97 -7.68
N GLU A 74 -6.04 -5.64 -6.57
CA GLU A 74 -5.80 -5.12 -5.21
C GLU A 74 -4.29 -5.09 -4.91
N ILE A 75 -3.59 -6.17 -5.25
CA ILE A 75 -2.14 -6.27 -5.10
C ILE A 75 -1.43 -5.16 -5.88
N LYS A 76 -1.86 -4.89 -7.13
CA LYS A 76 -1.32 -3.79 -7.94
C LYS A 76 -1.62 -2.43 -7.33
N GLY A 77 -2.84 -2.21 -6.85
CA GLY A 77 -3.24 -0.98 -6.18
C GLY A 77 -2.33 -0.69 -4.98
N PHE A 78 -2.11 -1.66 -4.11
CA PHE A 78 -1.18 -1.51 -2.98
C PHE A 78 0.25 -1.24 -3.43
N ALA A 79 0.69 -1.88 -4.52
CA ALA A 79 2.02 -1.67 -5.05
C ALA A 79 2.22 -0.24 -5.58
N GLN A 80 1.22 0.30 -6.30
CA GLN A 80 1.24 1.67 -6.79
C GLN A 80 1.19 2.69 -5.66
N VAL A 81 0.30 2.52 -4.67
CA VAL A 81 0.20 3.43 -3.52
C VAL A 81 1.51 3.48 -2.74
N ARG A 82 2.14 2.31 -2.50
CA ARG A 82 3.45 2.27 -1.82
C ARG A 82 4.53 2.96 -2.64
N SER A 83 4.60 2.67 -3.94
CA SER A 83 5.60 3.27 -4.83
C SER A 83 5.43 4.79 -4.89
N PHE A 84 4.20 5.28 -4.98
CA PHE A 84 3.86 6.71 -4.93
C PHE A 84 4.31 7.35 -3.62
N GLY A 85 4.00 6.73 -2.47
CA GLY A 85 4.43 7.22 -1.15
C GLY A 85 5.95 7.25 -0.99
N ASN A 86 6.69 6.32 -1.61
CA ASN A 86 8.15 6.29 -1.54
C ASN A 86 8.81 7.31 -2.48
N THR A 87 8.13 7.70 -3.57
CA THR A 87 8.67 8.53 -4.65
C THR A 87 8.32 10.01 -4.51
N LEU A 88 7.09 10.36 -4.09
CA LEU A 88 6.69 11.77 -3.93
C LEU A 88 7.01 12.36 -2.57
N VAL A 89 7.09 11.54 -1.52
CA VAL A 89 7.29 12.06 -0.17
C VAL A 89 8.76 12.10 0.16
N LEU A 90 9.36 13.30 0.10
CA LEU A 90 10.70 13.52 0.62
C LEU A 90 10.78 12.98 2.05
N PRO A 91 11.83 12.22 2.41
CA PRO A 91 11.94 11.57 3.73
C PRO A 91 11.69 12.52 4.91
N GLN A 92 12.16 13.76 4.78
CA GLN A 92 11.97 14.85 5.74
C GLN A 92 10.52 15.32 5.91
N LEU A 93 9.66 15.09 4.92
CA LEU A 93 8.24 15.47 4.95
C LEU A 93 7.31 14.34 5.43
N ARG A 94 7.81 13.11 5.56
CA ARG A 94 7.03 11.95 6.03
C ARG A 94 6.36 12.17 7.40
N PRO A 95 7.06 12.61 8.46
CA PRO A 95 6.41 12.84 9.76
C PRO A 95 5.37 13.97 9.70
N ALA A 96 5.62 15.01 8.89
CA ALA A 96 4.66 16.09 8.68
C ALA A 96 3.40 15.60 7.95
N LEU A 97 3.54 14.78 6.91
CA LEU A 97 2.41 14.18 6.20
C LEU A 97 1.60 13.23 7.08
N VAL A 98 2.25 12.41 7.89
CA VAL A 98 1.55 11.56 8.88
C VAL A 98 0.77 12.43 9.87
N GLY A 99 1.38 13.51 10.36
CA GLY A 99 0.69 14.48 11.22
C GLY A 99 -0.52 15.13 10.55
N ILE A 100 -0.40 15.53 9.27
CA ILE A 100 -1.50 16.11 8.49
C ILE A 100 -2.64 15.10 8.31
N VAL A 101 -2.33 13.85 7.96
CA VAL A 101 -3.35 12.79 7.78
C VAL A 101 -4.05 12.49 9.11
N LEU A 102 -3.30 12.34 10.21
CA LEU A 102 -3.87 12.10 11.54
C LEU A 102 -4.74 13.28 12.00
N ALA A 103 -4.28 14.51 11.78
CA ALA A 103 -5.05 15.70 12.11
C ALA A 103 -6.33 15.78 11.29
N ALA A 104 -6.27 15.50 9.98
CA ALA A 104 -7.44 15.50 9.11
C ALA A 104 -8.47 14.42 9.49
N VAL A 105 -8.00 13.21 9.82
CA VAL A 105 -8.87 12.13 10.33
C VAL A 105 -9.47 12.50 11.68
N GLY A 106 -8.66 13.04 12.61
CA GLY A 106 -9.13 13.49 13.92
C GLY A 106 -10.18 14.60 13.82
N LEU A 107 -9.98 15.57 12.91
CA LEU A 107 -10.92 16.66 12.65
C LEU A 107 -12.25 16.12 12.07
N ALA A 108 -12.18 15.15 11.16
CA ALA A 108 -13.36 14.50 10.60
C ALA A 108 -14.15 13.74 11.67
N VAL A 109 -13.48 12.96 12.53
CA VAL A 109 -14.11 12.25 13.65
C VAL A 109 -14.74 13.22 14.65
N ALA A 110 -14.02 14.29 15.02
CA ALA A 110 -14.55 15.31 15.94
C ALA A 110 -15.76 16.06 15.35
N SER A 111 -15.77 16.32 14.04
CA SER A 111 -16.91 16.96 13.37
C SER A 111 -18.17 16.10 13.34
N GLN A 112 -18.02 14.77 13.27
CA GLN A 112 -19.14 13.83 13.30
C GLN A 112 -19.64 13.54 14.72
N ALA A 113 -18.80 13.73 15.73
CA ALA A 113 -19.15 13.56 17.14
C ALA A 113 -19.78 14.81 17.78
N ALA A 114 -19.79 15.95 17.08
CA ALA A 114 -20.37 17.20 17.58
C ALA A 114 -21.83 17.34 17.14
N ASP A 115 -22.75 17.57 18.09
CA ASP A 115 -24.17 17.83 17.79
C ASP A 115 -24.39 19.12 16.96
N ALA A 116 -23.47 20.08 17.09
CA ALA A 116 -23.41 21.29 16.28
C ALA A 116 -21.94 21.75 16.12
N PRO A 117 -21.22 21.28 15.10
CA PRO A 117 -19.84 21.69 14.88
C PRO A 117 -19.76 23.19 14.51
N PRO A 118 -18.76 23.93 15.02
CA PRO A 118 -18.59 25.34 14.65
C PRO A 118 -18.32 25.49 13.14
N ALA A 119 -18.87 26.55 12.54
CA ALA A 119 -18.84 26.75 11.08
C ALA A 119 -17.43 26.75 10.46
N GLU A 120 -16.43 27.24 11.21
CA GLU A 120 -15.01 27.21 10.79
C GLU A 120 -14.47 25.77 10.67
N LEU A 121 -14.89 24.87 11.57
CA LEU A 121 -14.49 23.46 11.54
C LEU A 121 -15.10 22.76 10.31
N VAL A 122 -16.38 23.06 10.01
CA VAL A 122 -17.07 22.54 8.82
C VAL A 122 -16.40 23.04 7.55
N ALA A 123 -16.05 24.33 7.47
CA ALA A 123 -15.35 24.91 6.33
C ALA A 123 -13.95 24.29 6.15
N MET A 124 -13.21 24.04 7.23
CA MET A 124 -11.91 23.35 7.16
C MET A 124 -12.05 21.90 6.69
N VAL A 125 -13.07 21.18 7.16
CA VAL A 125 -13.37 19.80 6.70
C VAL A 125 -13.77 19.80 5.23
N ASP A 126 -14.54 20.79 4.76
CA ASP A 126 -14.93 20.94 3.35
C ASP A 126 -13.73 21.18 2.43
N VAL A 127 -12.79 22.03 2.84
CA VAL A 127 -11.54 22.29 2.10
C VAL A 127 -10.63 21.06 2.08
N LEU A 128 -10.60 20.30 3.17
CA LEU A 128 -9.83 19.06 3.28
C LEU A 128 -10.58 17.85 2.69
N ARG A 129 -11.86 17.97 2.34
CA ARG A 129 -12.69 16.90 1.78
C ARG A 129 -12.11 16.23 0.52
N PRO A 130 -11.43 16.92 -0.41
CA PRO A 130 -10.79 16.26 -1.56
C PRO A 130 -9.58 15.40 -1.14
N LEU A 131 -8.82 15.85 -0.13
CA LEU A 131 -7.69 15.10 0.43
C LEU A 131 -8.17 13.91 1.26
N LEU A 132 -9.18 14.14 2.11
CA LEU A 132 -9.86 13.10 2.87
C LEU A 132 -10.59 12.13 1.95
N GLY A 133 -11.20 12.60 0.87
CA GLY A 133 -11.87 11.80 -0.16
C GLY A 133 -10.89 11.06 -1.06
N GLY A 134 -9.66 11.54 -1.24
CA GLY A 134 -8.59 10.78 -1.87
C GLY A 134 -8.13 9.61 -0.99
N VAL A 135 -7.98 9.83 0.32
CA VAL A 135 -7.53 8.81 1.29
C VAL A 135 -8.65 7.82 1.66
N LEU A 136 -9.86 8.32 1.95
CA LEU A 136 -11.04 7.52 2.27
C LEU A 136 -11.77 7.01 1.04
N GLY A 137 -11.79 7.73 -0.08
CA GLY A 137 -12.37 7.25 -1.34
C GLY A 137 -11.55 6.14 -1.97
N ALA A 138 -10.21 6.15 -1.82
CA ALA A 138 -9.39 4.97 -2.11
C ALA A 138 -9.74 3.78 -1.20
N SER A 139 -10.25 4.03 0.01
CA SER A 139 -10.70 3.01 0.95
C SER A 139 -12.16 2.57 0.71
N PHE A 140 -13.06 3.47 0.28
CA PHE A 140 -14.49 3.22 0.05
C PHE A 140 -14.81 2.70 -1.35
N LEU A 141 -14.10 3.14 -2.41
CA LEU A 141 -14.15 2.48 -3.71
C LEU A 141 -13.65 1.03 -3.59
N PHE A 142 -12.69 0.78 -2.69
CA PHE A 142 -12.21 -0.56 -2.38
C PHE A 142 -13.29 -1.40 -1.67
N THR A 143 -13.95 -0.89 -0.63
CA THR A 143 -15.04 -1.59 0.07
C THR A 143 -16.29 -1.78 -0.81
N ALA A 144 -16.67 -0.77 -1.60
CA ALA A 144 -17.82 -0.83 -2.49
C ALA A 144 -17.56 -1.74 -3.71
N TYR A 145 -16.35 -1.75 -4.27
CA TYR A 145 -15.94 -2.68 -5.32
C TYR A 145 -15.85 -4.13 -4.81
N ALA A 146 -15.35 -4.33 -3.58
CA ALA A 146 -15.35 -5.64 -2.94
C ALA A 146 -16.78 -6.15 -2.66
N ALA A 147 -17.69 -5.29 -2.18
CA ALA A 147 -19.09 -5.64 -1.93
C ALA A 147 -19.90 -5.89 -3.21
N ALA A 148 -19.62 -5.15 -4.30
CA ALA A 148 -20.29 -5.33 -5.59
C ALA A 148 -19.91 -6.64 -6.32
N ARG A 149 -18.83 -7.32 -5.91
CA ARG A 149 -18.36 -8.58 -6.51
C ARG A 149 -18.72 -9.84 -5.72
N SER A 150 -19.24 -9.66 -4.49
CA SER A 150 -19.80 -10.74 -3.66
C SER A 150 -21.32 -10.92 -3.86
N SER A 151 -21.89 -10.31 -4.90
CA SER A 151 -23.30 -10.44 -5.32
C SER A 151 -23.40 -11.26 -6.60
#